data_AF-A0A836TTY5-F1
#
_entry.id   AF-A0A836TTY5-F1
#
_cell.length_a   1.000
_cell.length_b   1.000
_cell.length_c   1.000
_cell.angle_alpha   90.00
_cell.angle_beta   90.00
_cell.angle_gamma   90.00
#
_symmetry.space_group_name_H-M   'P 1'
#
loop_
_entity.id
_entity.type
_entity.pdbx_description
1 polymer ?
#
loop_
_entity_poly.entity_id
_entity_poly.type
_entity_poly.pdbx_seq_one_letter_code
_entity_poly.pdbx_strand_id
1 'polypeptide(L)'
;MHILSLSTLVLAPTLSVMAQQDRPPDLLSEAGIFVDMCSQVLADDLVPYSVNSPLWSDGTVKTRFIRLPAGTEVGFLERDHWVFPGGTLLVKNFYLDLVVGDPTDPGA
;
A
#
# COMPACT_ATOMS: atom_id res chain seq x y z
N MET A 1 -32.15 33.79 -29.62
CA MET A 1 -31.45 32.50 -29.75
C MET A 1 -30.87 32.17 -28.38
N HIS A 2 -31.60 31.41 -27.56
CA HIS A 2 -31.22 31.07 -26.19
C HIS A 2 -30.53 29.72 -26.17
N ILE A 3 -29.29 29.68 -25.67
CA ILE A 3 -28.65 28.44 -25.26
C ILE A 3 -28.22 28.65 -23.82
N LEU A 4 -28.98 28.05 -22.90
CA LEU A 4 -28.61 27.91 -21.50
C LEU A 4 -27.53 26.83 -21.44
N SER A 5 -26.32 27.19 -20.99
CA SER A 5 -25.31 26.20 -20.59
C SER A 5 -25.27 26.17 -19.07
N LEU A 6 -25.91 25.15 -18.49
CA LEU A 6 -25.73 24.77 -17.09
C LEU A 6 -24.30 24.22 -16.96
N SER A 7 -23.42 24.98 -16.33
CA SER A 7 -22.13 24.45 -15.86
C SER A 7 -22.37 23.70 -14.55
N THR A 8 -22.38 22.38 -14.63
CA THR A 8 -22.35 21.50 -13.45
C THR A 8 -21.07 21.78 -12.67
N LEU A 9 -21.21 22.21 -11.41
CA LEU A 9 -20.10 22.26 -10.46
C LEU A 9 -19.70 20.81 -10.14
N VAL A 10 -18.65 20.32 -10.80
CA VAL A 10 -17.99 19.08 -10.37
C VAL A 10 -17.22 19.41 -9.11
N LEU A 11 -17.78 19.06 -7.96
CA LEU A 11 -17.04 18.95 -6.71
C LEU A 11 -16.02 17.81 -6.90
N ALA A 12 -14.80 18.13 -7.30
CA ALA A 12 -13.70 17.17 -7.33
C ALA A 12 -13.43 16.74 -5.88
N PRO A 13 -13.80 15.50 -5.48
CA PRO A 13 -13.54 15.07 -4.13
C PRO A 13 -12.06 14.71 -4.05
N THR A 14 -11.34 15.33 -3.12
CA THR A 14 -10.25 14.67 -2.38
C THR A 14 -9.10 13.99 -3.17
N LEU A 15 -8.89 14.31 -4.45
CA LEU A 15 -7.79 13.78 -5.26
C LEU A 15 -6.58 14.73 -5.25
N SER A 16 -6.15 15.19 -4.07
CA SER A 16 -5.03 16.13 -3.99
C SER A 16 -4.17 16.04 -2.72
N VAL A 17 -4.21 14.93 -1.99
CA VAL A 17 -3.32 14.70 -0.83
C VAL A 17 -2.21 13.66 -1.13
N MET A 18 -2.33 12.89 -2.21
CA MET A 18 -1.35 11.85 -2.57
C MET A 18 -0.32 12.29 -3.61
N ALA A 19 -0.26 13.59 -3.91
CA ALA A 19 0.82 14.16 -4.73
C ALA A 19 2.04 14.39 -3.82
N GLN A 20 3.07 13.56 -4.01
CA GLN A 20 4.46 13.79 -3.62
C GLN A 20 4.66 14.26 -2.16
N GLN A 21 4.60 13.34 -1.20
CA GLN A 21 5.15 13.63 0.13
C GLN A 21 6.67 13.47 0.07
N ASP A 22 7.40 14.59 0.01
CA ASP A 22 8.88 14.63 0.05
C ASP A 22 9.46 14.13 1.39
N ARG A 23 8.60 13.85 2.37
CA ARG A 23 8.96 13.21 3.64
C ARG A 23 7.92 12.17 4.04
N PRO A 24 8.31 11.09 4.74
CA PRO A 24 7.34 10.17 5.33
C PRO A 24 6.44 10.89 6.34
N PRO A 25 5.19 10.43 6.54
CA PRO A 25 4.29 10.99 7.54
C PRO A 25 4.87 10.84 8.96
N ASP A 26 4.42 11.70 9.87
CA ASP A 26 4.90 11.68 11.26
C ASP A 26 4.39 10.44 12.01
N LEU A 27 3.19 9.96 11.69
CA LEU A 27 2.62 8.74 12.24
C LEU A 27 2.41 7.67 11.17
N LEU A 28 2.60 6.40 11.55
CA LEU A 28 2.30 5.27 10.68
C LEU A 28 0.81 5.22 10.30
N SER A 29 -0.07 5.66 11.21
CA SER A 29 -1.51 5.75 10.97
C SER A 29 -1.89 6.69 9.83
N GLU A 30 -1.03 7.66 9.52
CA GLU A 30 -1.25 8.65 8.47
C GLU A 30 -0.75 8.16 7.10
N ALA A 31 -0.03 7.04 7.05
CA ALA A 31 0.44 6.45 5.79
C ALA A 31 -0.68 5.86 4.93
N GLY A 32 -1.90 5.77 5.46
CA GLY A 32 -3.08 5.26 4.75
C GLY A 32 -2.95 3.80 4.33
N ILE A 33 -2.21 2.98 5.08
CA ILE A 33 -2.04 1.54 4.80
C ILE A 33 -3.33 0.77 5.10
N PHE A 34 -3.97 1.13 6.21
CA PHE A 34 -5.18 0.49 6.70
C PHE A 34 -6.34 1.49 6.71
N VAL A 35 -7.50 1.06 6.22
CA VAL A 35 -8.78 1.75 6.42
C VAL A 35 -9.21 1.61 7.89
N ASP A 36 -8.91 0.45 8.50
CA ASP A 36 -9.05 0.20 9.93
C ASP A 36 -7.82 -0.57 10.43
N MET A 37 -7.03 0.08 11.29
CA MET A 37 -5.83 -0.51 11.88
C MET A 37 -6.13 -1.65 12.85
N CYS A 38 -7.24 -1.57 13.60
CA CYS A 38 -7.57 -2.55 14.63
C CYS A 38 -7.91 -3.90 14.00
N SER A 39 -8.69 -3.89 12.93
CA SER A 39 -9.05 -5.07 12.15
C SER A 39 -8.08 -5.38 11.00
N GLN A 40 -7.04 -4.54 10.83
CA GLN A 40 -6.04 -4.63 9.75
C GLN A 40 -6.64 -4.68 8.34
N VAL A 41 -7.78 -4.00 8.13
CA VAL A 41 -8.39 -3.86 6.80
C VAL A 41 -7.53 -2.91 5.98
N LEU A 42 -6.88 -3.44 4.94
CA LEU A 42 -6.02 -2.67 4.04
C LEU A 42 -6.85 -1.73 3.16
N ALA A 43 -6.21 -0.66 2.68
CA ALA A 43 -6.79 0.13 1.60
C ALA A 43 -6.72 -0.61 0.25
N ASP A 44 -7.69 -0.36 -0.62
CA ASP A 44 -7.93 -1.15 -1.85
C ASP A 44 -6.85 -1.00 -2.93
N ASP A 45 -5.96 -0.01 -2.81
CA ASP A 45 -4.89 0.31 -3.77
C ASP A 45 -3.53 -0.32 -3.41
N LEU A 46 -3.50 -1.17 -2.38
CA LEU A 46 -2.34 -1.99 -2.02
C LEU A 46 -2.34 -3.32 -2.77
N VAL A 47 -1.30 -3.56 -3.54
CA VAL A 47 -1.13 -4.80 -4.32
C VAL A 47 -0.33 -5.82 -3.50
N PRO A 48 -0.87 -7.03 -3.24
CA PRO A 48 -0.13 -8.08 -2.54
C PRO A 48 0.99 -8.64 -3.42
N TYR A 49 2.13 -8.99 -2.81
CA TYR A 49 3.22 -9.64 -3.53
C TYR A 49 3.99 -10.66 -2.67
N SER A 50 4.72 -11.54 -3.35
CA SER A 50 5.66 -12.49 -2.75
C SER A 50 7.08 -12.27 -3.29
N VAL A 51 8.07 -12.87 -2.64
CA VAL A 51 9.47 -12.77 -3.05
C VAL A 51 10.03 -14.16 -3.34
N ASN A 52 10.92 -14.26 -4.33
CA ASN A 52 11.53 -15.53 -4.73
C ASN A 52 12.39 -16.18 -3.63
N SER A 53 13.00 -15.36 -2.77
CA SER A 53 13.79 -15.81 -1.63
C SER A 53 13.27 -15.15 -0.34
N PRO A 54 12.34 -15.80 0.38
CA PRO A 54 11.81 -15.26 1.63
C PRO A 54 12.85 -15.27 2.74
N LEU A 55 13.09 -14.11 3.36
CA LEU A 55 13.93 -14.01 4.54
C LEU A 55 13.29 -14.75 5.74
N TRP A 56 14.12 -15.53 6.46
CA TRP A 56 13.75 -16.10 7.76
C TRP A 56 13.76 -14.99 8.83
N SER A 57 12.74 -14.98 9.69
CA SER A 57 12.55 -13.94 10.71
C SER A 57 11.90 -14.59 11.93
N ASP A 58 12.65 -15.45 12.62
CA ASP A 58 12.23 -16.08 13.89
C ASP A 58 10.87 -16.81 13.80
N GLY A 59 10.65 -17.56 12.72
CA GLY A 59 9.42 -18.33 12.53
C GLY A 59 8.19 -17.51 12.15
N THR A 60 8.28 -16.19 11.99
CA THR A 60 7.14 -15.35 11.61
C THR A 60 6.61 -15.64 10.21
N VAL A 61 5.29 -15.47 10.05
CA VAL A 61 4.60 -15.37 8.75
C VAL A 61 4.55 -13.91 8.31
N LYS A 62 4.65 -13.69 6.99
CA LYS A 62 4.82 -12.35 6.43
C LYS A 62 3.88 -12.14 5.26
N THR A 63 2.99 -11.16 5.38
CA THR A 63 2.28 -10.59 4.23
C THR A 63 3.01 -9.34 3.75
N ARG A 64 2.93 -9.07 2.45
CA ARG A 64 3.61 -7.93 1.83
C ARG A 64 2.70 -7.26 0.82
N PHE A 65 2.78 -5.95 0.81
CA PHE A 65 2.00 -5.11 -0.10
C PHE A 65 2.84 -3.99 -0.67
N ILE A 66 2.51 -3.57 -1.87
CA ILE A 66 3.10 -2.41 -2.52
C ILE A 66 2.00 -1.47 -2.99
N ARG A 67 2.21 -0.17 -2.79
CA ARG A 67 1.41 0.90 -3.41
C ARG A 67 2.33 1.77 -4.24
N LEU A 68 1.96 1.99 -5.50
CA LEU A 68 2.64 2.93 -6.39
C LEU A 68 1.87 4.25 -6.42
N PRO A 69 2.55 5.41 -6.57
CA PRO A 69 1.89 6.64 -6.93
C PRO A 69 1.06 6.46 -8.21
N ALA A 70 -0.12 7.08 -8.27
CA ALA A 70 -1.03 6.94 -9.39
C ALA A 70 -0.37 7.35 -10.72
N GLY A 71 -0.52 6.51 -11.76
CA GLY A 71 0.03 6.76 -13.09
C GLY A 71 1.55 6.57 -13.21
N THR A 72 2.19 5.94 -12.21
CA THR A 72 3.62 5.60 -12.26
C THR A 72 3.84 4.10 -12.42
N GLU A 73 5.03 3.73 -12.87
CA GLU A 73 5.43 2.34 -13.10
C GLU A 73 6.78 2.06 -12.43
N VAL A 74 7.01 0.79 -12.10
CA VAL A 74 8.31 0.34 -11.60
C VAL A 74 9.23 0.07 -12.79
N GLY A 75 10.40 0.71 -12.79
CA GLY A 75 11.43 0.44 -13.78
C GLY A 75 12.15 -0.88 -13.51
N PHE A 76 12.36 -1.68 -14.55
CA PHE A 76 13.16 -2.90 -14.50
C PHE A 76 14.23 -2.87 -15.58
N LEU A 77 15.47 -3.21 -15.21
CA LEU A 77 16.60 -3.37 -16.11
C LEU A 77 17.20 -4.76 -15.86
N GLU A 78 17.36 -5.58 -16.89
CA GLU A 78 17.75 -7.00 -16.77
C GLU A 78 19.02 -7.27 -15.94
N ARG A 79 19.93 -6.30 -15.89
CA ARG A 79 21.22 -6.40 -15.19
C ARG A 79 21.38 -5.39 -14.06
N ASP A 80 20.30 -4.70 -13.67
CA ASP A 80 20.34 -3.68 -12.63
C ASP A 80 19.22 -3.89 -11.61
N HIS A 81 19.22 -3.04 -10.58
CA HIS A 81 18.17 -3.01 -9.57
C HIS A 81 16.86 -2.47 -10.14
N TRP A 82 15.77 -2.80 -9.44
CA TRP A 82 14.45 -2.24 -9.70
C TRP A 82 14.44 -0.77 -9.28
N VAL A 83 13.86 0.10 -10.11
CA VAL A 83 13.75 1.53 -9.83
C VAL A 83 12.30 1.83 -9.48
N PHE A 84 12.06 2.10 -8.20
CA PHE A 84 10.74 2.48 -7.71
C PHE A 84 10.56 4.00 -7.78
N PRO A 85 9.42 4.50 -8.27
CA PRO A 85 9.13 5.92 -8.26
C PRO A 85 9.05 6.44 -6.81
N GLY A 86 9.47 7.70 -6.62
CA GLY A 86 9.36 8.37 -5.33
C GLY A 86 7.92 8.35 -4.82
N GLY A 87 7.74 8.09 -3.53
CA GLY A 87 6.42 7.91 -2.92
C GLY A 87 5.87 6.47 -2.99
N THR A 88 6.61 5.51 -3.57
CA THR A 88 6.27 4.09 -3.46
C THR A 88 6.27 3.65 -1.99
N LEU A 89 5.22 2.94 -1.58
CA LEU A 89 5.09 2.38 -0.23
C LEU A 89 5.24 0.86 -0.30
N LEU A 90 6.23 0.32 0.42
CA LEU A 90 6.38 -1.12 0.64
C LEU A 90 5.99 -1.45 2.08
N VAL A 91 5.03 -2.34 2.24
CA VAL A 91 4.50 -2.78 3.54
C VAL A 91 4.90 -4.23 3.76
N LYS A 92 5.37 -4.54 4.95
CA LYS A 92 5.66 -5.91 5.41
C LYS A 92 5.10 -6.09 6.81
N ASN A 93 4.06 -6.90 6.92
CA ASN A 93 3.51 -7.28 8.22
C ASN A 93 4.19 -8.57 8.67
N PHE A 94 4.42 -8.69 9.98
CA PHE A 94 4.93 -9.90 10.61
C PHE A 94 3.88 -10.42 11.57
N TYR A 95 3.54 -11.70 11.42
CA TYR A 95 2.59 -12.40 12.28
C TYR A 95 3.36 -13.47 13.05
N LEU A 96 3.10 -13.53 14.35
CA LEU A 96 3.66 -14.52 15.25
C LEU A 96 2.57 -15.52 15.58
N ASP A 97 2.88 -16.79 15.38
CA ASP A 97 2.12 -17.86 16.02
C ASP A 97 2.49 -17.87 17.50
N LEU A 98 1.58 -17.37 18.33
CA LEU A 98 1.73 -17.35 19.78
C LEU A 98 1.18 -18.61 20.45
N VAL A 99 0.47 -19.47 19.69
CA VAL A 99 -0.22 -20.66 20.19
C VAL A 99 0.03 -21.82 19.24
N VAL A 100 1.06 -22.61 19.56
CA VAL A 100 1.49 -23.77 18.78
C VAL A 100 0.29 -24.64 18.37
N GLY A 101 0.00 -24.67 17.07
CA GLY A 101 -1.03 -25.53 16.47
C GLY A 101 -2.44 -24.95 16.43
N ASP A 102 -2.62 -23.64 16.62
CA ASP A 102 -3.90 -22.97 16.42
C ASP A 102 -4.24 -22.86 14.92
N PRO A 103 -5.30 -23.52 14.42
CA PRO A 103 -5.68 -23.48 13.00
C PRO A 103 -6.35 -22.16 12.60
N THR A 104 -6.61 -21.26 13.55
CA THR A 104 -7.21 -19.94 13.29
C THR A 104 -6.18 -18.82 13.17
N ASP A 105 -4.91 -19.11 13.46
CA ASP A 105 -3.82 -18.17 13.21
C ASP A 105 -3.61 -18.03 11.68
N PRO A 106 -3.62 -16.81 11.11
CA PRO A 106 -3.22 -16.59 9.71
C PRO A 106 -1.77 -17.02 9.42
N GLY A 107 -0.99 -17.38 10.44
CA GLY A 107 0.36 -17.93 10.36
C GLY A 107 0.50 -19.47 10.29
N ALA A 108 -0.58 -20.24 10.44
CA ALA A 108 -0.57 -21.70 10.38
C ALA A 108 -0.49 -22.28 8.95
#